data_AF-A0A8C1MQU0-F1
#
_entry.id   AF-A0A8C1MQU0-F1
#
_cell.length_a   1.000
_cell.length_b   1.000
_cell.length_c   1.000
_cell.angle_alpha   90.00
_cell.angle_beta   90.00
_cell.angle_gamma   90.00
#
_symmetry.space_group_name_H-M   'P 1'
#
loop_
_entity.id
_entity.type
_entity.pdbx_description
1 polymer ?
#
loop_
_entity_poly.entity_id
_entity_poly.type
_entity_poly.pdbx_seq_one_letter_code
_entity_poly.pdbx_strand_id
1 'polypeptide(L)'
;MDPDFSLTVVGTTPFYLYTFSIHMTALNLISIDTRGFNIPHKRTTVLEFLRKTDIDFAMIQESHLLCKDVGRLANKFYHPIATSSTRDQHLASEALHHWASETGMVDIWRLLNPFLKDFTFYSGRHKPFSRLDFIFASKDLFQNIQNAHYILAT
;
A
#
# COMPACT_ATOMS: atom_id res chain seq x y z
N MET A 1 -15.06 -26.16 -4.85
CA MET A 1 -16.16 -25.69 -3.98
C MET A 1 -17.22 -25.19 -4.93
N ASP A 2 -18.37 -25.86 -4.93
CA ASP A 2 -19.49 -25.49 -5.79
C ASP A 2 -20.11 -24.18 -5.28
N PRO A 3 -20.54 -23.26 -6.16
CA PRO A 3 -21.21 -22.04 -5.73
C PRO A 3 -22.63 -22.38 -5.24
N ASP A 4 -23.00 -21.83 -4.08
CA ASP A 4 -24.37 -21.92 -3.56
C ASP A 4 -25.32 -21.11 -4.45
N PHE A 5 -26.35 -21.77 -4.96
CA PHE A 5 -27.41 -21.16 -5.78
C PHE A 5 -28.62 -20.84 -4.90
N SER A 6 -29.00 -19.57 -4.77
CA SER A 6 -30.29 -19.19 -4.19
C SER A 6 -31.11 -18.33 -5.16
N LEU A 7 -32.32 -18.78 -5.48
CA LEU A 7 -33.31 -18.09 -6.32
C LEU A 7 -34.28 -17.30 -5.44
N THR A 8 -34.47 -16.01 -5.71
CA THR A 8 -35.62 -15.25 -5.17
C THR A 8 -36.48 -14.79 -6.34
N VAL A 9 -37.74 -15.21 -6.36
CA VAL A 9 -38.71 -14.88 -7.42
C VAL A 9 -39.53 -13.68 -6.98
N VAL A 10 -39.48 -12.58 -7.74
CA VAL A 10 -40.38 -11.43 -7.57
C VAL A 10 -40.99 -11.07 -8.92
N GLY A 11 -42.27 -11.40 -9.13
CA GLY A 11 -43.11 -10.84 -10.20
C GLY A 11 -43.10 -11.54 -11.58
N THR A 12 -44.18 -11.32 -12.33
CA THR A 12 -44.69 -12.12 -13.48
C THR A 12 -44.15 -11.74 -14.87
N THR A 13 -42.97 -11.13 -14.98
CA THR A 13 -42.27 -10.98 -16.26
C THR A 13 -40.80 -11.36 -16.07
N PRO A 14 -40.25 -12.30 -16.88
CA PRO A 14 -38.88 -12.77 -16.65
C PRO A 14 -37.89 -11.75 -17.20
N PHE A 15 -37.46 -10.81 -16.35
CA PHE A 15 -36.19 -10.14 -16.54
C PHE A 15 -35.14 -10.97 -15.81
N TYR A 16 -34.30 -11.68 -16.54
CA TYR A 16 -33.16 -12.39 -15.96
C TYR A 16 -32.07 -11.37 -15.64
N LEU A 17 -32.00 -10.91 -14.39
CA LEU A 17 -30.83 -10.20 -13.89
C LEU A 17 -29.84 -11.22 -13.32
N TYR A 18 -28.76 -11.49 -14.06
CA TYR A 18 -27.63 -12.24 -13.55
C TYR A 18 -26.64 -11.26 -12.94
N THR A 19 -26.41 -11.33 -11.64
CA THR A 19 -25.25 -10.69 -11.01
C THR A 19 -24.32 -11.80 -10.54
N PHE A 20 -23.15 -11.91 -11.17
CA PHE A 20 -22.05 -12.72 -10.66
C PHE A 20 -20.99 -11.75 -10.17
N SER A 21 -20.47 -11.95 -8.96
CA SER A 21 -19.30 -11.24 -8.47
C SER A 21 -18.36 -12.28 -7.92
N ILE A 22 -17.31 -12.58 -8.69
CA ILE A 22 -16.19 -13.40 -8.23
C ILE A 22 -14.94 -12.69 -8.71
N HIS A 23 -14.23 -12.04 -7.80
CA HIS A 23 -12.80 -11.85 -7.88
C HIS A 23 -12.25 -11.53 -6.48
N MET A 24 -12.02 -12.57 -5.67
CA MET A 24 -11.11 -12.46 -4.52
C MET A 24 -9.67 -12.52 -5.03
N THR A 25 -9.24 -11.52 -5.79
CA THR A 25 -7.82 -11.27 -5.97
C THR A 25 -7.33 -10.61 -4.69
N ALA A 26 -6.63 -11.37 -3.86
CA ALA A 26 -5.90 -10.79 -2.75
C ALA A 26 -4.90 -9.78 -3.32
N LEU A 27 -4.96 -8.54 -2.86
CA LEU A 27 -4.07 -7.48 -3.29
C LEU A 27 -2.86 -7.48 -2.35
N ASN A 28 -1.67 -7.69 -2.88
CA ASN A 28 -0.43 -7.71 -2.12
C ASN A 28 0.24 -6.33 -2.20
N LEU A 29 0.22 -5.60 -1.08
CA LEU A 29 0.92 -4.32 -0.97
C LEU A 29 2.11 -4.45 -0.03
N ILE A 30 3.17 -3.72 -0.34
CA ILE A 30 4.33 -3.57 0.55
C ILE A 30 4.79 -2.13 0.60
N SER A 31 5.31 -1.71 1.75
CA SER A 31 6.11 -0.49 1.86
C SER A 31 7.50 -0.82 2.34
N ILE A 32 8.51 -0.24 1.69
CA ILE A 32 9.92 -0.55 1.93
C ILE A 32 10.73 0.75 2.01
N ASP A 33 11.41 0.96 3.13
CA ASP A 33 12.52 1.90 3.24
C ASP A 33 13.79 1.27 2.65
N THR A 34 14.31 1.88 1.60
CA THR A 34 15.42 1.35 0.81
C THR A 34 16.77 1.98 1.14
N ARG A 35 16.78 3.02 2.00
CA ARG A 35 17.97 3.78 2.40
C ARG A 35 18.90 4.08 1.22
N GLY A 36 18.31 4.54 0.12
CA GLY A 36 18.98 4.96 -1.10
C GLY A 36 19.20 3.87 -2.15
N PHE A 37 18.82 4.21 -3.38
CA PHE A 37 18.94 3.43 -4.62
C PHE A 37 20.01 3.93 -5.58
N ASN A 38 20.97 4.74 -5.11
CA ASN A 38 22.03 5.26 -5.96
C ASN A 38 22.87 4.16 -6.62
N ILE A 39 22.97 3.00 -5.96
CA ILE A 39 23.70 1.82 -6.46
C ILE A 39 22.77 0.94 -7.32
N PRO A 40 23.14 0.61 -8.57
CA PRO A 40 22.31 -0.21 -9.46
C PRO A 40 21.91 -1.58 -8.90
N HIS A 41 22.83 -2.27 -8.23
CA HIS A 41 22.56 -3.59 -7.65
C HIS A 41 21.38 -3.57 -6.67
N LYS A 42 21.27 -2.53 -5.82
CA LYS A 42 20.14 -2.41 -4.88
C LYS A 42 18.79 -2.34 -5.59
N ARG A 43 18.72 -1.64 -6.72
CA ARG A 43 17.49 -1.51 -7.53
C ARG A 43 17.08 -2.87 -8.08
N THR A 44 18.02 -3.61 -8.66
CA THR A 44 17.77 -4.96 -9.16
C THR A 44 17.32 -5.89 -8.04
N THR A 45 17.99 -5.89 -6.89
CA THR A 45 17.64 -6.73 -5.74
C THR A 45 16.23 -6.46 -5.23
N VAL A 46 15.83 -5.19 -5.08
CA VAL A 46 14.47 -4.86 -4.63
C VAL A 46 13.44 -5.28 -5.66
N LEU A 47 13.66 -5.02 -6.95
CA LEU A 47 12.71 -5.41 -8.00
C LEU A 47 12.57 -6.94 -8.13
N GLU A 48 13.64 -7.69 -7.89
CA GLU A 48 13.60 -9.16 -7.80
C GLU A 48 12.87 -9.64 -6.55
N PHE A 49 13.08 -8.98 -5.41
CA PHE A 49 12.35 -9.28 -4.18
C PHE A 49 10.84 -9.11 -4.39
N LEU A 50 10.40 -7.95 -4.91
CA LEU A 50 8.98 -7.67 -5.19
C LEU A 50 8.35 -8.76 -6.06
N ARG A 51 9.09 -9.20 -7.09
CA ARG A 51 8.64 -10.28 -7.97
C ARG A 51 8.55 -11.63 -7.25
N LYS A 52 9.55 -11.97 -6.45
CA LYS A 52 9.58 -13.26 -5.71
C LYS A 52 8.48 -13.34 -4.66
N THR A 53 8.07 -12.20 -4.10
CA THR A 53 6.99 -12.11 -3.10
C THR A 53 5.62 -11.82 -3.71
N ASP A 54 5.49 -11.79 -5.04
CA ASP A 54 4.23 -11.58 -5.77
C ASP A 54 3.48 -10.31 -5.34
N ILE A 55 4.21 -9.18 -5.31
CA ILE A 55 3.66 -7.88 -4.89
C ILE A 55 2.96 -7.20 -6.06
N ASP A 56 1.77 -6.66 -5.83
CA ASP A 56 1.04 -5.85 -6.80
C ASP A 56 1.46 -4.37 -6.74
N PHE A 57 1.48 -3.81 -5.52
CA PHE A 57 1.83 -2.41 -5.29
C PHE A 57 2.95 -2.29 -4.25
N ALA A 58 4.02 -1.61 -4.64
CA ALA A 58 5.14 -1.31 -3.76
C ALA A 58 5.26 0.20 -3.52
N MET A 59 5.29 0.60 -2.25
CA MET A 59 5.65 1.94 -1.81
C MET A 59 7.13 1.93 -1.44
N ILE A 60 7.90 2.84 -2.03
CA ILE A 60 9.35 2.93 -1.83
C ILE A 60 9.66 4.24 -1.11
N GLN A 61 10.36 4.13 0.01
CA GLN A 61 10.83 5.25 0.82
C GLN A 61 12.35 5.39 0.78
N GLU A 62 12.81 6.60 1.12
CA GLU A 62 14.21 7.02 1.12
C GLU A 62 14.99 6.59 -0.11
N SER A 63 14.35 6.56 -1.29
CA SER A 63 14.98 6.09 -2.52
C SER A 63 16.23 6.90 -2.89
N HIS A 64 16.31 8.16 -2.43
CA HIS A 64 17.34 9.15 -2.76
C HIS A 64 17.54 9.34 -4.26
N LEU A 65 16.58 8.89 -5.08
CA LEU A 65 16.60 9.09 -6.51
C LEU A 65 16.19 10.52 -6.81
N LEU A 66 16.95 11.16 -7.70
CA LEU A 66 16.51 12.40 -8.30
C LEU A 66 15.35 12.11 -9.25
N CYS A 67 14.47 13.09 -9.47
CA CYS A 67 13.33 12.94 -10.38
C CYS A 67 13.75 12.41 -11.77
N LYS A 68 14.88 12.88 -12.30
CA LYS A 68 15.45 12.41 -13.58
C LYS A 68 15.90 10.94 -13.59
N ASP A 69 16.16 10.36 -12.41
CA ASP A 69 16.71 9.02 -12.23
C ASP A 69 15.63 7.99 -11.85
N VAL A 70 14.38 8.43 -11.65
CA VAL A 70 13.25 7.57 -11.28
C VAL A 70 13.06 6.42 -12.26
N GLY A 71 13.14 6.69 -13.56
CA GLY A 71 12.99 5.65 -14.60
C GLY A 71 14.03 4.53 -14.53
N ARG A 72 15.12 4.71 -13.76
CA ARG A 72 16.13 3.66 -13.52
C ARG A 72 15.69 2.62 -12.49
N LEU A 73 14.63 2.87 -11.74
CA LEU A 73 13.99 1.91 -10.83
C LEU A 73 12.82 1.24 -11.57
N ALA A 74 13.12 0.50 -12.61
CA ALA A 74 12.11 -0.20 -13.41
C ALA A 74 12.66 -1.50 -14.00
N ASN A 75 11.78 -2.46 -14.24
CA ASN A 75 12.06 -3.65 -15.04
C ASN A 75 10.83 -4.01 -15.90
N LYS A 76 10.81 -5.20 -16.49
CA LYS A 76 9.67 -5.68 -17.31
C LYS A 76 8.33 -5.78 -16.55
N PHE A 77 8.37 -5.89 -15.23
CA PHE A 77 7.20 -6.20 -14.39
C PHE A 77 6.75 -4.99 -13.56
N TYR A 78 7.69 -4.15 -13.13
CA TYR A 78 7.44 -3.02 -12.25
C TYR A 78 7.98 -1.73 -12.84
N HIS A 79 7.14 -0.70 -12.79
CA HIS A 79 7.45 0.65 -13.22
C HIS A 79 6.99 1.64 -12.14
N PRO A 80 7.75 2.73 -11.89
CA PRO A 80 7.29 3.80 -11.02
C PRO A 80 6.07 4.48 -11.63
N ILE A 81 4.97 4.54 -10.89
CA ILE A 81 3.72 5.19 -11.31
C ILE A 81 3.57 6.61 -10.76
N ALA A 82 4.20 6.88 -9.62
CA ALA A 82 4.19 8.17 -8.95
C ALA A 82 5.48 8.35 -8.15
N THR A 83 5.97 9.59 -8.07
CA THR A 83 7.12 9.93 -7.22
C THR A 83 6.93 11.29 -6.58
N SER A 84 7.40 11.41 -5.35
CA SER A 84 7.38 12.68 -4.60
C SER A 84 8.73 12.91 -3.96
N SER A 85 9.13 14.18 -3.92
CA SER A 85 10.30 14.64 -3.17
C SER A 85 9.94 15.96 -2.50
N THR A 86 9.42 15.89 -1.27
CA THR A 86 9.19 17.07 -0.43
C THR A 86 10.27 17.20 0.63
N ARG A 87 10.67 18.45 0.91
CA ARG A 87 11.57 18.77 2.03
C ARG A 87 10.80 18.91 3.35
N ASP A 88 9.50 19.24 3.27
CA ASP A 88 8.62 19.44 4.42
C ASP A 88 7.69 18.23 4.60
N GLN A 89 8.26 17.15 5.14
CA GLN A 89 7.54 15.91 5.41
C GLN A 89 6.42 16.08 6.45
N HIS A 90 6.60 17.02 7.41
CA HIS A 90 5.61 17.27 8.45
C HIS A 90 4.30 17.84 7.90
N LEU A 91 4.39 18.88 7.05
CA LEU A 91 3.23 19.50 6.42
C LEU A 91 2.51 18.51 5.49
N ALA A 92 3.27 17.69 4.75
CA ALA A 92 2.68 16.65 3.91
C ALA A 92 1.92 15.61 4.74
N SER A 93 2.46 15.20 5.88
CA SER A 93 1.81 14.26 6.79
C SER A 93 0.54 14.84 7.42
N GLU A 94 0.55 16.10 7.83
CA GLU A 94 -0.61 16.78 8.39
C GLU A 94 -1.73 16.95 7.35
N ALA A 95 -1.38 17.40 6.14
CA ALA A 95 -2.32 17.51 5.04
C ALA A 95 -2.94 16.15 4.67
N LEU A 96 -2.14 15.08 4.66
CA LEU A 96 -2.62 13.72 4.40
C LEU A 96 -3.61 13.26 5.47
N HIS A 97 -3.35 13.55 6.74
CA HIS A 97 -4.26 13.23 7.85
C HIS A 97 -5.58 14.00 7.74
N HIS A 98 -5.52 15.29 7.43
CA HIS A 98 -6.71 16.10 7.21
C HIS A 98 -7.56 15.54 6.06
N TRP A 99 -6.94 15.28 4.91
CA TRP A 99 -7.60 14.71 3.75
C TRP A 99 -8.23 13.34 4.04
N ALA A 100 -7.55 12.47 4.76
CA ALA A 100 -8.10 11.16 5.14
C ALA A 100 -9.33 11.31 6.04
N SER A 101 -9.30 12.25 6.99
CA SER A 101 -10.45 12.57 7.84
C SER A 101 -11.63 13.11 7.03
N GLU A 102 -11.39 14.01 6.09
CA GLU A 102 -12.42 14.61 5.23
C GLU A 102 -13.08 13.59 4.30
N THR A 103 -12.29 12.66 3.76
CA THR A 103 -12.77 11.61 2.83
C THR A 103 -13.33 10.38 3.55
N GLY A 104 -13.23 10.33 4.88
CA GLY A 104 -13.66 9.18 5.68
C GLY A 104 -12.77 7.94 5.52
N MET A 105 -11.55 8.10 5.01
CA MET A 105 -10.57 7.04 4.92
C MET A 105 -9.94 6.75 6.28
N VAL A 106 -9.60 5.49 6.51
CA VAL A 106 -9.01 5.03 7.77
C VAL A 106 -7.61 4.48 7.53
N ASP A 107 -6.68 4.84 8.42
CA ASP A 107 -5.33 4.26 8.46
C ASP A 107 -5.43 2.81 8.95
N ILE A 108 -5.21 1.87 8.04
CA ILE A 108 -5.38 0.43 8.25
C ILE A 108 -4.51 -0.05 9.40
N TRP A 109 -3.24 0.37 9.44
CA TRP A 109 -2.32 -0.13 10.46
C TRP A 109 -2.71 0.37 11.84
N ARG A 110 -3.10 1.65 11.97
CA ARG A 110 -3.50 2.23 13.26
C ARG A 110 -4.81 1.63 13.76
N LEU A 111 -5.73 1.32 12.86
CA LEU A 111 -6.99 0.67 13.20
C LEU A 111 -6.77 -0.75 13.76
N LEU A 112 -5.87 -1.52 13.16
CA LEU A 112 -5.52 -2.86 13.60
C LEU A 112 -4.62 -2.87 14.85
N ASN A 113 -3.82 -1.81 15.04
CA ASN A 113 -2.84 -1.69 16.12
C ASN A 113 -3.03 -0.40 16.94
N PRO A 114 -4.21 -0.20 17.57
CA PRO A 114 -4.57 1.09 18.18
C PRO A 114 -3.66 1.50 19.34
N PHE A 115 -3.14 0.52 20.07
CA PHE A 115 -2.32 0.76 21.26
C PHE A 115 -0.81 0.56 21.03
N LEU A 116 -0.41 0.05 19.86
CA LEU A 116 1.00 -0.15 19.57
C LEU A 116 1.67 1.15 19.13
N LYS A 117 2.77 1.46 19.80
CA LYS A 117 3.71 2.50 19.38
C LYS A 117 4.84 1.82 18.62
N ASP A 118 4.61 1.65 17.32
CA ASP A 118 5.62 1.15 16.39
C ASP A 118 6.00 2.26 15.40
N PHE A 119 7.24 2.22 14.94
CA PHE A 119 7.85 3.28 14.15
C PHE A 119 8.54 2.69 12.92
N THR A 120 8.32 3.31 11.78
CA THR A 120 8.91 2.84 10.52
C THR A 120 10.15 3.64 10.12
N PHE A 121 10.45 4.73 10.83
CA PHE A 121 11.61 5.59 10.59
C PHE A 121 12.28 6.04 11.88
N TYR A 122 13.61 6.08 11.87
CA TYR A 122 14.44 6.66 12.93
C TYR A 122 15.42 7.69 12.34
N SER A 123 15.37 8.91 12.87
CA SER A 123 16.36 9.94 12.50
C SER A 123 17.56 9.87 13.43
N GLY A 124 18.69 9.35 12.94
CA GLY A 124 19.95 9.38 13.71
C GLY A 124 20.45 10.79 14.04
N ARG A 125 20.06 11.81 13.24
CA ARG A 125 20.46 13.20 13.41
C ARG A 125 19.67 13.92 14.50
N HIS A 126 18.36 13.68 14.57
CA HIS A 126 17.49 14.38 15.50
C HIS A 126 17.09 13.52 16.71
N LYS A 127 17.30 12.20 16.64
CA LYS A 127 16.89 11.16 17.61
C LYS A 127 15.38 10.89 17.82
N PRO A 128 14.39 11.46 17.09
CA PRO A 128 13.02 10.99 17.18
C PRO A 128 12.78 9.76 16.31
N PHE A 129 11.83 8.94 16.76
CA PHE A 129 11.19 7.92 15.94
C PHE A 129 9.92 8.50 15.30
N SER A 130 9.60 8.10 14.08
CA SER A 130 8.39 8.54 13.37
C SER A 130 7.81 7.40 12.56
N ARG A 131 6.51 7.43 12.31
CA ARG A 131 5.84 6.53 11.38
C ARG A 131 5.57 7.30 10.10
N LEU A 132 6.19 6.88 9.00
CA LEU A 132 6.07 7.53 7.69
C LEU A 132 5.15 6.75 6.75
N ASP A 133 4.84 5.50 7.10
CA ASP A 133 3.99 4.60 6.32
C ASP A 133 2.55 4.69 6.78
N PHE A 134 1.71 5.21 5.91
CA PHE A 134 0.27 5.23 6.07
C PHE A 134 -0.36 4.51 4.89
N ILE A 135 -1.18 3.50 5.17
CA ILE A 135 -2.01 2.85 4.16
C ILE A 135 -3.46 3.16 4.54
N PHE A 136 -4.11 3.97 3.72
CA PHE A 136 -5.50 4.35 3.89
C PHE A 136 -6.39 3.47 3.02
N ALA A 137 -7.52 3.03 3.57
CA ALA A 137 -8.57 2.37 2.82
C ALA A 137 -9.94 2.94 3.19
N SER A 138 -10.91 2.80 2.28
CA SER A 138 -12.31 2.99 2.63
C SER A 138 -12.73 1.92 3.64
N LYS A 139 -13.73 2.24 4.48
CA LYS A 139 -14.27 1.29 5.46
C LYS A 139 -14.83 0.02 4.81
N ASP A 140 -15.33 0.12 3.58
CA ASP A 140 -15.87 -1.02 2.83
C ASP A 140 -14.75 -1.93 2.30
N LEU A 141 -13.64 -1.35 1.81
CA LEU A 141 -12.47 -2.11 1.39
C LEU A 141 -11.80 -2.83 2.57
N PHE A 142 -11.86 -2.23 3.76
CA PHE A 142 -11.30 -2.82 4.98
C PHE A 142 -11.87 -4.20 5.31
N GLN A 143 -13.16 -4.44 5.05
CA GLN A 143 -13.79 -5.74 5.34
C GLN A 143 -13.15 -6.91 4.57
N ASN A 144 -12.41 -6.61 3.49
CA ASN A 144 -11.73 -7.59 2.65
C ASN A 144 -10.23 -7.71 2.95
N ILE A 145 -9.70 -6.92 3.91
CA ILE A 145 -8.28 -6.98 4.29
C ILE A 145 -8.07 -8.20 5.19
N GLN A 146 -7.32 -9.18 4.67
CA GLN A 146 -7.08 -10.43 5.38
C GLN A 146 -5.99 -10.30 6.45
N ASN A 147 -4.91 -9.55 6.17
CA ASN A 147 -3.75 -9.41 7.06
C ASN A 147 -3.02 -8.09 6.81
N ALA A 148 -2.44 -7.48 7.85
CA ALA A 148 -1.48 -6.38 7.73
C ALA A 148 -0.40 -6.51 8.82
N HIS A 149 0.86 -6.62 8.43
CA HIS A 149 1.98 -6.82 9.34
C HIS A 149 3.21 -6.02 8.87
N TYR A 150 4.03 -5.59 9.82
CA TYR A 150 5.37 -5.06 9.50
C TYR A 150 6.34 -6.21 9.35
N ILE A 151 7.12 -6.19 8.26
CA ILE A 151 8.24 -7.10 8.06
C ILE A 151 9.52 -6.30 8.37
N LEU A 152 10.25 -6.70 9.40
CA LEU A 152 11.58 -6.17 9.66
C LEU A 152 12.52 -6.70 8.56
N ALA A 153 13.15 -5.81 7.81
CA ALA A 153 14.25 -6.17 6.94
C ALA A 153 15.48 -6.47 7.82
N THR A 154 15.71 -7.75 8.13
CA THR A 154 16.95 -8.26 8.73
C THR A 154 18.06 -8.36 7.70
#